data_AF-A0A7C7V152-F1
#
_entry.id   AF-A0A7C7V152-F1
#
_cell.length_a   1.000
_cell.length_b   1.000
_cell.length_c   1.000
_cell.angle_alpha   90.00
_cell.angle_beta   90.00
_cell.angle_gamma   90.00
#
_symmetry.space_group_name_H-M   'P 1'
#
loop_
_entity.id
_entity.type
_entity.pdbx_description
1 polymer ?
#
loop_
_entity_poly.entity_id
_entity_poly.type
_entity_poly.pdbx_seq_one_letter_code
_entity_poly.pdbx_strand_id
1 'polypeptide(L)'
;MYKLLLCLRYLRTRYIALASIISVMLGVATMIVVNSVMAGFTTEMRNRIHGILSDLVFESRSLEGFPDAEWHMAQIRGVAGQWIEGMTPTVVVPAMIGITVGDTTVSQPVQLIGIDAHTHSQVSVFGQFLQHPENRRKLSFQLREGGYDVYDHQAGEKAKPRRQMADAGWKHRRLMARFHRMTGAAGTGGPGGDPAASP
;
A
#
# COMPACT_ATOMS: atom_id res chain seq x y z
N MET A 1 15.13 -41.74 41.89
CA MET A 1 15.70 -40.40 41.65
C MET A 1 17.17 -40.38 41.23
N TYR A 2 18.02 -41.36 41.60
CA TYR A 2 19.44 -41.37 41.23
C TYR A 2 19.77 -41.67 39.74
N LYS A 3 18.88 -42.35 39.01
CA LYS A 3 19.14 -42.79 37.63
C LYS A 3 19.37 -41.60 36.67
N LEU A 4 18.59 -40.53 36.79
CA LEU A 4 18.76 -39.30 35.99
C LEU A 4 20.09 -38.60 36.27
N LEU A 5 20.49 -38.48 37.55
CA LEU A 5 21.78 -37.90 37.95
C LEU A 5 22.96 -38.71 37.43
N LEU A 6 22.87 -40.05 37.48
CA LEU A 6 23.88 -40.94 36.92
C LEU A 6 23.95 -40.84 35.38
N CYS A 7 22.81 -40.84 34.69
CA CYS A 7 22.75 -40.66 33.24
C CYS A 7 23.35 -39.31 32.81
N LEU A 8 23.02 -38.21 33.49
CA LEU A 8 23.56 -36.88 33.19
C LEU A 8 25.07 -36.81 33.39
N ARG A 9 25.59 -37.41 34.48
CA ARG A 9 27.04 -37.46 34.75
C ARG A 9 27.78 -38.30 33.71
N TYR A 10 27.18 -39.40 33.26
CA TYR A 10 27.71 -40.26 32.20
C TYR A 10 27.72 -39.55 30.83
N LEU A 11 26.66 -38.80 30.53
CA LEU A 11 26.55 -38.01 29.29
C LEU A 11 27.60 -36.89 29.22
N ARG A 12 27.84 -36.21 30.35
CA ARG A 12 28.79 -35.09 30.43
C ARG A 12 30.25 -35.51 30.37
N THR A 13 30.57 -36.77 30.69
CA THR A 13 31.94 -37.29 30.68
C THR A 13 32.31 -38.00 29.38
N ARG A 14 31.34 -38.43 28.56
CA ARG A 14 31.58 -39.16 27.32
C ARG A 14 31.17 -38.35 26.09
N TYR A 15 32.13 -37.66 25.47
CA TYR A 15 31.92 -36.80 24.29
C TYR A 15 31.21 -37.48 23.11
N ILE A 16 31.44 -38.78 22.90
CA ILE A 16 30.79 -39.56 21.82
C ILE A 16 29.26 -39.58 21.99
N ALA A 17 28.76 -39.70 23.22
CA ALA A 17 27.32 -39.72 23.49
C ALA A 17 26.68 -38.33 23.28
N LEU A 18 27.40 -37.27 23.67
CA LEU A 18 26.97 -35.89 23.45
C LEU A 18 26.86 -35.58 21.94
N ALA A 19 27.84 -36.00 21.15
CA ALA A 19 27.85 -35.81 19.70
C ALA A 19 26.66 -36.48 19.01
N SER A 20 26.28 -37.69 19.45
CA SER A 20 25.10 -38.40 18.92
C SER A 20 23.79 -37.64 19.21
N ILE A 21 23.60 -37.13 20.43
CA ILE A 21 22.39 -36.39 20.78
C ILE A 21 22.31 -35.06 20.03
N ILE A 22 23.43 -34.35 19.89
CA ILE A 22 23.48 -33.10 19.12
C ILE A 22 23.17 -33.37 17.64
N SER A 23 23.67 -34.47 17.07
CA SER A 23 23.37 -34.86 15.69
C SER A 23 21.87 -35.13 15.49
N VAL A 24 21.24 -35.89 16.39
CA VAL A 24 19.80 -36.14 16.33
C VAL A 24 18.99 -34.86 16.57
N MET A 25 19.37 -34.02 17.56
CA MET A 25 18.72 -32.73 17.80
C MET A 25 18.80 -31.82 16.59
N LEU A 26 19.97 -31.73 15.93
CA LEU A 26 20.14 -30.92 14.73
C LEU A 26 19.26 -31.44 13.60
N GLY A 27 19.18 -32.76 13.40
CA GLY A 27 18.31 -33.38 12.38
C GLY A 27 16.82 -33.14 12.63
N VAL A 28 16.36 -33.25 13.88
CA VAL A 28 14.98 -32.96 14.24
C VAL A 28 14.69 -31.46 14.12
N ALA A 29 15.62 -30.61 14.54
CA ALA A 29 15.50 -29.15 14.45
C ALA A 29 15.38 -28.70 12.98
N THR A 30 16.20 -29.24 12.08
CA THR A 30 16.10 -28.90 10.64
C THR A 30 14.76 -29.35 10.05
N MET A 31 14.28 -30.54 10.40
CA MET A 31 12.96 -31.03 9.94
C MET A 31 11.82 -30.13 10.42
N ILE A 32 11.84 -29.70 11.69
CA ILE A 32 10.83 -28.79 12.25
C ILE A 32 10.90 -27.42 11.58
N VAL A 33 12.09 -26.83 11.48
CA VAL A 33 12.27 -25.48 10.94
C VAL A 33 11.82 -25.41 9.48
N VAL A 34 12.22 -26.36 8.64
CA VAL A 34 11.87 -26.35 7.21
C VAL A 34 10.35 -26.41 7.01
N ASN A 35 9.68 -27.33 7.72
CA ASN A 35 8.23 -27.44 7.60
C ASN A 35 7.52 -26.19 8.12
N SER A 36 8.01 -25.63 9.23
CA SER A 36 7.44 -24.41 9.83
C SER A 36 7.61 -23.19 8.94
N VAL A 37 8.78 -23.03 8.30
CA VAL A 37 9.07 -21.92 7.40
C VAL A 37 8.21 -21.98 6.15
N MET A 38 8.06 -23.16 5.54
CA MET A 38 7.22 -23.33 4.34
C MET A 38 5.74 -23.05 4.63
N ALA A 39 5.23 -23.55 5.76
CA ALA A 39 3.86 -23.30 6.19
C ALA A 39 3.61 -21.81 6.49
N GLY A 40 4.54 -21.16 7.19
CA GLY A 40 4.47 -19.73 7.49
C GLY A 40 4.52 -18.87 6.23
N PHE A 41 5.45 -19.16 5.31
CA PHE A 41 5.59 -18.41 4.06
C PHE A 41 4.35 -18.54 3.17
N THR A 42 3.77 -19.75 3.05
CA THR A 42 2.56 -19.96 2.24
C THR A 42 1.39 -19.14 2.77
N THR A 43 1.22 -19.09 4.10
CA THR A 43 0.15 -18.31 4.75
C THR A 43 0.36 -16.81 4.54
N GLU A 44 1.58 -16.32 4.75
CA GLU A 44 1.94 -14.91 4.54
C GLU A 44 1.77 -14.49 3.07
N MET A 45 2.23 -15.31 2.12
CA MET A 45 2.07 -15.03 0.69
C MET A 45 0.60 -14.97 0.29
N ARG A 46 -0.21 -15.93 0.75
CA ARG A 46 -1.66 -15.93 0.49
C ARG A 46 -2.31 -14.67 1.06
N ASN A 47 -2.01 -14.31 2.30
CA ASN A 47 -2.57 -13.12 2.95
C ASN A 47 -2.14 -11.82 2.25
N ARG A 48 -0.90 -11.74 1.76
CA ARG A 48 -0.40 -10.56 1.04
C ARG A 48 -1.04 -10.38 -0.33
N ILE A 49 -1.28 -11.48 -1.06
CA ILE A 49 -1.93 -11.42 -2.38
C ILE A 49 -3.43 -11.12 -2.22
N HIS A 50 -4.11 -11.77 -1.28
CA HIS A 50 -5.57 -11.67 -1.14
C HIS A 50 -6.02 -10.48 -0.27
N GLY A 51 -5.16 -9.84 0.52
CA GLY A 51 -5.58 -8.73 1.37
C GLY A 51 -5.98 -7.49 0.56
N ILE A 52 -5.31 -7.24 -0.56
CA ILE A 52 -5.47 -5.99 -1.32
C ILE A 52 -6.58 -6.12 -2.38
N LEU A 53 -6.77 -7.31 -2.93
CA LEU A 53 -7.70 -7.59 -4.03
C LEU A 53 -9.00 -8.23 -3.52
N SER A 54 -10.11 -7.96 -4.20
CA SER A 54 -11.37 -8.66 -3.98
C SER A 54 -11.28 -10.13 -4.43
N ASP A 55 -11.99 -11.04 -3.76
CA ASP A 55 -11.99 -12.47 -4.12
C ASP A 55 -12.53 -12.74 -5.53
N LEU A 56 -13.51 -11.94 -5.97
CA LEU A 56 -14.11 -12.00 -7.29
C LEU A 56 -14.15 -10.61 -7.91
N VAL A 57 -13.76 -10.50 -9.18
CA VAL A 57 -13.82 -9.28 -9.98
C VAL A 57 -14.65 -9.56 -11.22
N PHE A 58 -15.67 -8.73 -11.45
CA PHE A 58 -16.43 -8.75 -12.69
C PHE A 58 -15.91 -7.64 -13.59
N GLU A 59 -15.30 -8.02 -14.70
CA GLU A 59 -14.77 -7.08 -15.70
C GLU A 59 -15.55 -7.18 -17.01
N SER A 60 -15.81 -6.03 -17.62
CA SER A 60 -16.36 -5.98 -18.98
C SER A 60 -15.24 -6.18 -19.97
N ARG A 61 -15.51 -6.94 -21.05
CA ARG A 61 -14.57 -7.05 -22.17
C ARG A 61 -14.53 -5.78 -23.02
N SER A 62 -15.54 -4.91 -22.86
CA SER A 62 -15.61 -3.62 -23.53
C SER A 62 -14.81 -2.57 -22.77
N LEU A 63 -14.20 -1.63 -23.50
CA LEU A 63 -13.52 -0.47 -22.93
C LEU A 63 -14.47 0.46 -22.15
N GLU A 64 -15.77 0.42 -22.45
CA GLU A 64 -16.77 1.28 -21.79
C GLU A 64 -17.15 0.80 -20.39
N GLY A 65 -16.74 -0.42 -20.00
CA GLY A 65 -17.10 -1.00 -18.71
C GLY A 65 -18.52 -1.56 -18.68
N PHE A 66 -19.12 -1.57 -17.50
CA PHE A 66 -20.54 -1.89 -17.30
C PHE A 66 -21.32 -0.59 -17.06
N PRO A 67 -22.41 -0.35 -17.80
CA PRO A 67 -23.34 0.73 -17.44
C PRO A 67 -24.08 0.35 -16.16
N ASP A 68 -24.46 1.36 -15.36
CA ASP A 68 -25.29 1.18 -14.15
C ASP A 68 -24.80 0.07 -13.20
N ALA A 69 -23.77 0.38 -12.43
CA ALA A 69 -23.20 -0.55 -11.48
C ALA A 69 -24.20 -0.97 -10.39
N GLU A 70 -25.10 -0.08 -9.97
CA GLU A 70 -26.11 -0.37 -8.94
C GLU A 70 -27.08 -1.46 -9.38
N TRP A 71 -27.55 -1.41 -10.64
CA TRP A 71 -28.40 -2.45 -11.19
C TRP A 71 -27.71 -3.82 -11.19
N HIS A 72 -26.46 -3.88 -11.67
CA HIS A 72 -25.69 -5.13 -11.70
C HIS A 72 -25.46 -5.68 -10.28
N MET A 73 -25.11 -4.81 -9.34
CA MET A 73 -24.97 -5.16 -7.93
C MET A 73 -26.27 -5.71 -7.33
N ALA A 74 -27.42 -5.12 -7.66
CA ALA A 74 -28.72 -5.62 -7.22
C ALA A 74 -29.03 -7.02 -7.77
N GLN A 75 -28.72 -7.29 -9.05
CA GLN A 75 -28.91 -8.61 -9.66
C GLN A 75 -28.02 -9.67 -8.99
N ILE A 76 -26.74 -9.34 -8.77
CA ILE A 76 -25.78 -10.25 -8.11
C ILE A 76 -26.25 -10.55 -6.68
N ARG A 77 -26.72 -9.53 -5.94
CA ARG A 77 -27.27 -9.71 -4.60
C ARG A 77 -28.54 -10.57 -4.60
N GLY A 78 -29.36 -10.49 -5.65
CA GLY A 78 -30.55 -11.33 -5.80
C GLY A 78 -30.23 -12.83 -5.91
N VAL A 79 -29.10 -13.19 -6.55
CA VAL A 79 -28.70 -14.60 -6.74
C VAL A 79 -27.87 -15.12 -5.58
N ALA A 80 -26.91 -14.33 -5.10
CA ALA A 80 -25.87 -14.79 -4.18
C ALA A 80 -25.74 -13.95 -2.91
N GLY A 81 -26.72 -13.10 -2.58
CA GLY A 81 -26.66 -12.14 -1.47
C GLY A 81 -26.25 -12.73 -0.12
N GLN A 82 -26.61 -14.00 0.16
CA GLN A 82 -26.26 -14.67 1.42
C GLN A 82 -24.78 -15.06 1.55
N TRP A 83 -24.03 -15.10 0.44
CA TRP A 83 -22.59 -15.41 0.43
C TRP A 83 -21.72 -14.17 0.18
N ILE A 84 -22.32 -12.98 0.04
CA ILE A 84 -21.61 -11.74 -0.27
C ILE A 84 -21.44 -10.94 1.02
N GLU A 85 -20.19 -10.82 1.50
CA GLU A 85 -19.85 -9.96 2.63
C GLU A 85 -19.86 -8.48 2.25
N GLY A 86 -19.33 -8.15 1.07
CA GLY A 86 -19.25 -6.79 0.57
C GLY A 86 -19.13 -6.74 -0.94
N MET A 87 -19.53 -5.62 -1.55
CA MET A 87 -19.41 -5.40 -2.98
C MET A 87 -19.25 -3.90 -3.25
N THR A 88 -18.40 -3.55 -4.20
CA THR A 88 -18.09 -2.15 -4.52
C THR A 88 -17.95 -1.97 -6.02
N PRO A 89 -18.50 -0.91 -6.62
CA PRO A 89 -18.18 -0.55 -7.99
C PRO A 89 -16.74 -0.02 -8.04
N THR A 90 -16.02 -0.35 -9.11
CA THR A 90 -14.66 0.13 -9.38
C THR A 90 -14.50 0.37 -10.87
N VAL A 91 -13.79 1.44 -11.22
CA VAL A 91 -13.49 1.81 -12.62
C VAL A 91 -11.98 1.87 -12.78
N VAL A 92 -11.41 1.10 -13.70
CA VAL A 92 -9.97 1.08 -13.98
C VAL A 92 -9.73 1.58 -15.39
N VAL A 93 -9.01 2.70 -15.52
CA VAL A 93 -8.72 3.33 -16.82
C VAL A 93 -7.22 3.59 -16.95
N PRO A 94 -6.57 3.20 -18.06
CA PRO A 94 -5.20 3.60 -18.32
C PRO A 94 -5.13 5.12 -18.54
N ALA A 95 -4.18 5.79 -17.90
CA ALA A 95 -3.97 7.23 -17.97
C ALA A 95 -2.47 7.58 -18.06
N MET A 96 -2.16 8.83 -18.40
CA MET A 96 -0.80 9.38 -18.36
C MET A 96 -0.76 10.50 -17.32
N ILE A 97 0.17 10.44 -16.37
CA ILE A 97 0.43 11.54 -15.44
C ILE A 97 1.68 12.30 -15.86
N GLY A 98 1.58 13.63 -15.96
CA GLY A 98 2.71 14.51 -16.16
C GLY A 98 3.19 15.06 -14.81
N ILE A 99 4.44 14.79 -14.45
CA ILE A 99 5.07 15.30 -13.24
C ILE A 99 6.20 16.25 -13.65
N THR A 100 6.08 17.51 -13.27
CA THR A 100 7.12 18.53 -13.52
C THR A 100 8.16 18.49 -12.40
N VAL A 101 9.41 18.19 -12.74
CA VAL A 101 10.55 18.18 -11.83
C VAL A 101 11.59 19.16 -12.37
N GLY A 102 11.73 20.31 -11.72
CA GLY A 102 12.50 21.44 -12.27
C GLY A 102 11.84 21.94 -13.56
N ASP A 103 12.62 22.07 -14.64
CA ASP A 103 12.14 22.52 -15.95
C ASP A 103 11.71 21.37 -16.87
N THR A 104 11.84 20.11 -16.44
CA THR A 104 11.48 18.94 -17.25
C THR A 104 10.15 18.35 -16.79
N THR A 105 9.24 18.11 -17.73
CA THR A 105 8.01 17.35 -17.47
C THR A 105 8.20 15.90 -17.85
N VAL A 106 8.16 15.01 -16.86
CA VAL A 106 8.25 13.57 -17.06
C VAL A 106 6.84 13.01 -17.11
N SER A 107 6.48 12.37 -18.22
CA SER A 107 5.19 11.70 -18.38
C SER A 107 5.32 10.21 -18.07
N GLN A 108 4.47 9.69 -17.18
CA GLN A 108 4.46 8.28 -16.80
C GLN A 108 3.07 7.67 -17.05
N PRO A 109 3.00 6.48 -17.68
CA PRO A 109 1.74 5.73 -17.75
C PRO A 109 1.36 5.23 -16.36
N VAL A 110 0.08 5.38 -16.02
CA VAL A 110 -0.50 4.98 -14.74
C VAL A 110 -1.87 4.33 -14.98
N GLN A 111 -2.28 3.45 -14.07
CA GLN A 111 -3.68 3.00 -14.01
C GLN A 111 -4.43 3.89 -13.03
N LEU A 112 -5.44 4.60 -13.52
CA LEU A 112 -6.35 5.38 -12.69
C LEU A 112 -7.48 4.47 -12.22
N ILE A 113 -7.60 4.31 -10.91
CA ILE A 113 -8.64 3.49 -10.29
C ILE A 113 -9.62 4.42 -9.56
N GLY A 114 -10.85 4.48 -10.05
CA GLY A 114 -11.98 5.10 -9.36
C GLY A 114 -12.66 4.09 -8.46
N ILE A 115 -12.77 4.40 -7.17
CA ILE A 115 -13.41 3.53 -6.16
C ILE A 115 -14.46 4.31 -5.40
N ASP A 116 -15.52 3.63 -4.96
CA ASP A 116 -16.50 4.23 -4.05
C ASP A 116 -15.95 4.35 -2.63
N ALA A 117 -16.10 5.53 -2.02
CA ALA A 117 -15.54 5.80 -0.69
C ALA A 117 -16.28 5.09 0.44
N HIS A 118 -17.53 4.69 0.23
CA HIS A 118 -18.37 4.11 1.27
C HIS A 118 -18.28 2.58 1.30
N THR A 119 -18.27 1.94 0.13
CA THR A 119 -18.30 0.48 0.03
C THR A 119 -16.93 -0.16 -0.10
N HIS A 120 -15.92 0.55 -0.62
CA HIS A 120 -14.64 -0.09 -0.94
C HIS A 120 -13.89 -0.65 0.28
N SER A 121 -14.03 -0.02 1.46
CA SER A 121 -13.44 -0.52 2.71
C SER A 121 -14.00 -1.87 3.19
N GLN A 122 -15.16 -2.31 2.66
CA GLN A 122 -15.75 -3.61 2.98
C GLN A 122 -15.16 -4.74 2.15
N VAL A 123 -14.55 -4.41 1.00
CA VAL A 123 -14.07 -5.39 0.01
C VAL A 123 -12.55 -5.45 -0.04
N SER A 124 -11.86 -4.38 0.36
CA SER A 124 -10.40 -4.31 0.40
C SER A 124 -9.90 -3.71 1.69
N VAL A 125 -8.78 -4.24 2.19
CA VAL A 125 -8.06 -3.67 3.34
C VAL A 125 -7.26 -2.42 2.97
N PHE A 126 -7.38 -1.91 1.73
CA PHE A 126 -6.67 -0.73 1.23
C PHE A 126 -6.62 0.45 2.21
N GLY A 127 -7.72 0.72 2.93
CA GLY A 127 -7.82 1.80 3.89
C GLY A 127 -6.70 1.81 4.94
N GLN A 128 -6.22 0.65 5.38
CA GLN A 128 -5.15 0.54 6.39
C GLN A 128 -3.80 1.09 5.90
N PHE A 129 -3.61 1.13 4.58
CA PHE A 129 -2.36 1.55 3.96
C PHE A 129 -2.30 3.05 3.66
N LEU A 130 -3.40 3.79 3.88
CA LEU A 130 -3.45 5.23 3.64
C LEU A 130 -2.53 6.00 4.59
N GLN A 131 -1.89 7.06 4.09
CA GLN A 131 -0.89 7.82 4.86
C GLN A 131 -1.48 8.79 5.90
N HIS A 132 -2.76 9.16 5.77
CA HIS A 132 -3.40 10.04 6.74
C HIS A 132 -4.24 9.21 7.73
N PRO A 133 -4.08 9.39 9.06
CA PRO A 133 -4.72 8.55 10.07
C PRO A 133 -6.24 8.59 10.01
N GLU A 134 -6.84 9.76 9.76
CA GLU A 134 -8.29 9.85 9.58
C GLU A 134 -8.80 9.13 8.33
N ASN A 135 -8.01 9.07 7.26
CA ASN A 135 -8.42 8.37 6.04
C ASN A 135 -8.44 6.85 6.24
N ARG A 136 -7.68 6.33 7.22
CA ARG A 136 -7.75 4.92 7.63
C ARG A 136 -9.05 4.57 8.33
N ARG A 137 -9.62 5.52 9.08
CA ARG A 137 -10.90 5.34 9.80
C ARG A 137 -12.09 5.46 8.85
N LYS A 138 -12.04 6.46 7.97
CA LYS A 138 -13.07 6.71 6.97
C LYS A 138 -12.40 7.18 5.70
N LEU A 139 -12.56 6.41 4.63
CA LEU A 139 -11.97 6.71 3.35
C LEU A 139 -12.44 8.08 2.85
N SER A 140 -11.50 8.93 2.44
CA SER A 140 -11.80 10.22 1.83
C SER A 140 -10.69 10.59 0.87
N PHE A 141 -11.07 10.98 -0.35
CA PHE A 141 -10.17 11.50 -1.38
C PHE A 141 -9.95 13.01 -1.27
N GLN A 142 -10.67 13.68 -0.38
CA GLN A 142 -10.46 15.10 -0.16
C GLN A 142 -9.06 15.31 0.40
N LEU A 143 -8.31 16.16 -0.29
CA LEU A 143 -6.99 16.53 0.17
C LEU A 143 -7.12 17.23 1.53
N ARG A 144 -6.33 16.76 2.49
CA ARG A 144 -6.31 17.33 3.85
C ARG A 144 -5.32 18.47 3.97
N GLU A 145 -5.51 19.28 5.00
CA GLU A 145 -4.67 20.45 5.25
C GLU A 145 -3.22 20.09 5.61
N GLY A 146 -3.05 19.03 6.41
CA GLY A 146 -1.79 18.50 6.89
C GLY A 146 -2.03 17.21 7.65
N GLY A 147 -1.11 16.84 8.56
CA GLY A 147 -1.32 15.72 9.49
C GLY A 147 -1.07 14.34 8.90
N TYR A 148 -0.30 14.28 7.80
CA TYR A 148 0.15 13.00 7.24
C TYR A 148 1.27 12.39 8.09
N ASP A 149 1.36 11.07 8.05
CA ASP A 149 2.30 10.30 8.85
C ASP A 149 3.76 10.58 8.45
N VAL A 150 4.47 11.26 9.35
CA VAL A 150 5.91 11.53 9.24
C VAL A 150 6.71 10.24 9.41
N TYR A 151 6.25 9.34 10.28
CA TYR A 151 6.78 8.00 10.41
C TYR A 151 5.90 7.07 9.60
N ASP A 152 6.49 6.34 8.65
CA ASP A 152 5.72 5.36 7.89
C ASP A 152 5.19 4.29 8.85
N HIS A 153 3.87 4.21 8.99
CA HIS A 153 3.19 3.28 9.89
C HIS A 153 3.34 1.82 9.46
N GLN A 154 3.75 1.59 8.20
CA GLN A 154 4.04 0.25 7.67
C GLN A 154 5.51 -0.13 7.86
N ALA A 155 6.38 0.86 8.03
CA ALA A 155 7.78 0.59 8.28
C ALA A 155 7.96 0.29 9.78
N GLY A 156 8.68 -0.79 10.10
CA GLY A 156 8.95 -1.16 11.50
C GLY A 156 9.70 -0.07 12.26
N GLU A 157 9.95 -0.30 13.55
CA GLU A 157 10.50 0.69 14.51
C GLU A 157 11.77 1.46 14.07
N LYS A 158 12.48 0.98 13.04
CA LYS A 158 13.69 1.60 12.46
C LYS A 158 13.41 2.56 11.29
N ALA A 159 12.16 2.94 11.06
CA ALA A 159 11.77 3.84 9.96
C ALA A 159 12.38 5.23 10.12
N LYS A 160 13.04 5.74 9.06
CA LYS A 160 13.55 7.12 9.03
C LYS A 160 12.36 8.10 8.92
N PRO A 161 12.35 9.21 9.69
CA PRO A 161 11.26 10.18 9.62
C PRO A 161 11.25 10.94 8.29
N ARG A 162 10.09 10.98 7.63
CA ARG A 162 9.82 11.73 6.41
C ARG A 162 9.30 13.12 6.78
N ARG A 163 10.19 14.01 7.21
CA ARG A 163 9.81 15.38 7.68
C ARG A 163 8.96 16.16 6.67
N GLN A 164 9.16 15.92 5.37
CA GLN A 164 8.39 16.54 4.28
C GLN A 164 6.89 16.19 4.31
N MET A 165 6.51 15.07 4.92
CA MET A 165 5.10 14.66 5.05
C MET A 165 4.32 15.51 6.04
N ALA A 166 4.97 16.16 7.01
CA ALA A 166 4.28 17.01 7.99
C ALA A 166 3.50 18.15 7.31
N ASP A 167 4.07 18.71 6.23
CA ASP A 167 3.49 19.80 5.47
C ASP A 167 2.75 19.35 4.20
N ALA A 168 2.69 18.03 3.95
CA ALA A 168 1.98 17.49 2.80
C ALA A 168 0.49 17.86 2.86
N GLY A 169 -0.14 18.01 1.68
CA GLY A 169 -1.54 18.41 1.57
C GLY A 169 -1.73 19.84 1.04
N TRP A 170 -2.81 20.50 1.48
CA TRP A 170 -3.14 21.85 1.00
C TRP A 170 -2.10 22.88 1.43
N LYS A 171 -1.47 22.71 2.59
CA LYS A 171 -0.38 23.59 3.05
C LYS A 171 0.75 23.64 2.03
N HIS A 172 1.30 22.49 1.62
CA HIS A 172 2.33 22.41 0.58
C HIS A 172 1.86 23.00 -0.76
N ARG A 173 0.66 22.64 -1.23
CA ARG A 173 0.15 23.13 -2.53
C ARG A 173 -0.04 24.64 -2.56
N ARG A 174 -0.52 25.25 -1.47
CA ARG A 174 -0.65 26.71 -1.35
C ARG A 174 0.72 27.38 -1.30
N LEU A 175 1.70 26.79 -0.62
CA LEU A 175 3.06 27.30 -0.58
C LEU A 175 3.71 27.27 -1.97
N MET A 176 3.59 26.15 -2.69
CA MET A 176 4.07 26.02 -4.06
C MET A 176 3.37 26.99 -5.01
N ALA A 177 2.05 27.16 -4.92
CA ALA A 177 1.32 28.13 -5.73
C ALA A 177 1.79 29.58 -5.49
N ARG A 178 2.11 29.94 -4.24
CA ARG A 178 2.70 31.26 -3.92
C ARG A 178 4.11 31.38 -4.50
N PHE A 179 4.92 30.34 -4.36
CA PHE A 179 6.28 30.31 -4.91
C PHE A 179 6.27 30.50 -6.43
N HIS A 180 5.44 29.74 -7.15
CA HIS A 180 5.27 29.87 -8.60
C HIS A 180 4.77 31.24 -9.04
N ARG A 181 3.89 31.90 -8.27
CA ARG A 181 3.48 33.28 -8.56
C ARG A 181 4.63 34.26 -8.42
N MET A 182 5.47 34.12 -7.38
CA MET A 182 6.59 35.02 -7.15
C MET A 182 7.69 34.83 -8.20
N THR A 183 8.02 33.58 -8.56
CA THR A 183 9.02 33.30 -9.60
C THR A 183 8.51 33.58 -11.01
N GLY A 184 7.22 33.35 -11.29
CA GLY A 184 6.58 33.71 -12.56
C GLY A 184 6.43 35.23 -12.76
N ALA A 185 6.16 35.99 -11.69
CA ALA A 185 6.12 37.45 -11.74
C ALA A 185 7.52 38.07 -11.93
N ALA A 186 8.58 37.41 -11.43
CA ALA A 186 9.96 37.87 -11.62
C ALA A 186 10.51 37.67 -13.05
N GLY A 187 9.82 36.91 -13.91
CA GLY A 187 10.21 36.64 -15.30
C GLY A 187 9.59 37.55 -16.36
N THR A 188 8.84 38.60 -15.98
CA THR A 188 8.12 39.48 -16.93
C THR A 188 8.48 40.97 -16.84
N GLY A 189 9.75 41.30 -16.56
CA GLY A 189 10.30 42.63 -16.87
C GLY A 189 11.80 42.56 -17.15
N GLY A 190 12.37 43.04 -18.25
CA GLY A 190 11.93 43.77 -19.46
C GLY A 190 13.07 43.66 -20.51
N PRO A 191 13.30 44.60 -21.48
CA PRO A 191 12.60 45.85 -21.78
C PRO A 191 12.19 46.04 -23.28
N GLY A 192 11.28 46.99 -23.54
CA GLY A 192 11.31 47.86 -24.72
C GLY A 192 10.77 47.34 -26.05
N GLY A 193 9.64 47.91 -26.49
CA GLY A 193 9.21 47.82 -27.89
C GLY A 193 7.75 48.17 -28.17
N ASP A 194 7.28 49.35 -27.77
CA ASP A 194 6.26 50.10 -28.53
C ASP A 194 6.96 51.38 -29.00
N PRO A 195 6.70 51.95 -30.20
CA PRO A 195 5.41 51.95 -30.89
C PRO A 195 5.48 51.77 -32.43
N ALA A 196 4.39 51.35 -33.09
CA ALA A 196 4.07 51.84 -34.45
C ALA A 196 2.63 51.49 -34.85
N ALA A 197 1.89 52.54 -35.21
CA ALA A 197 0.58 52.53 -35.82
C ALA A 197 0.57 51.91 -37.22
N SER A 198 -0.54 51.21 -37.53
CA SER A 198 -1.34 51.09 -38.77
C SER A 198 -0.64 50.98 -40.15
N PRO A 199 -1.34 50.46 -41.18
CA PRO A 199 -2.58 51.03 -41.73
C PRO A 199 -3.81 50.16 -41.50
#